data_AF-A0A1C5CA05-F1
#
_entry.id   AF-A0A1C5CA05-F1
#
_cell.length_a   1.000
_cell.length_b   1.000
_cell.length_c   1.000
_cell.angle_alpha   90.00
_cell.angle_beta   90.00
_cell.angle_gamma   90.00
#
_symmetry.space_group_name_H-M   'P 1'
#
loop_
_entity.id
_entity.type
_entity.pdbx_description
1 polymer ?
#
loop_
_entity_poly.entity_id
_entity_poly.type
_entity_poly.pdbx_seq_one_letter_code
_entity_poly.pdbx_strand_id
1 'polypeptide(L)'
;RGVVTVELAGTGLRTTYEPVRPSVEEGAEVGAGDVVGVVAETGGHCGASACVHWGLLRGGTYLNPLSLLPPWLLGRGPSRLLPVLTG
;
A
#
# COMPACT_ATOMS: atom_id res chain seq x y z
N ARG A 1 13.63 2.09 -3.99
CA ARG A 1 12.66 1.80 -2.91
C ARG A 1 11.90 0.56 -3.34
N GLY A 2 11.75 -0.44 -2.46
CA GLY A 2 11.02 -1.66 -2.81
C GLY A 2 9.51 -1.42 -2.78
N VAL A 3 8.82 -2.03 -3.73
CA VAL A 3 7.36 -2.01 -3.87
C VAL A 3 6.91 -3.45 -4.02
N VAL A 4 5.85 -3.83 -3.31
CA VAL A 4 5.15 -5.09 -3.55
C VAL A 4 3.80 -4.78 -4.18
N THR A 5 3.49 -5.47 -5.27
CA THR A 5 2.18 -5.39 -5.93
C THR A 5 1.49 -6.73 -5.82
N VAL A 6 0.25 -6.73 -5.34
CA VAL A 6 -0.58 -7.94 -5.22
C VAL A 6 -1.80 -7.79 -6.13
N GLU A 7 -1.92 -8.70 -7.09
CA GLU A 7 -3.13 -8.87 -7.89
C GLU A 7 -4.22 -9.56 -7.07
N LEU A 8 -5.39 -8.94 -7.01
CA LEU A 8 -6.57 -9.52 -6.36
C LEU A 8 -7.27 -10.42 -7.37
N ALA A 9 -7.04 -11.73 -7.24
CA ALA A 9 -7.53 -12.76 -8.15
C ALA A 9 -9.02 -12.58 -8.51
N GLY A 10 -9.33 -12.64 -9.81
CA GLY A 10 -10.69 -12.53 -10.33
C GLY A 10 -11.31 -11.13 -10.33
N THR A 11 -10.60 -10.08 -9.88
CA THR A 11 -11.18 -8.72 -9.77
C THR A 11 -10.61 -7.71 -10.75
N GLY A 12 -9.47 -8.00 -11.37
CA GLY A 12 -8.69 -7.04 -12.16
C GLY A 12 -8.13 -5.86 -11.34
N LEU A 13 -8.15 -5.97 -10.00
CA LEU A 13 -7.59 -4.99 -9.08
C LEU A 13 -6.18 -5.37 -8.66
N ARG A 14 -5.37 -4.35 -8.39
CA ARG A 14 -4.01 -4.47 -7.84
C ARG A 14 -3.87 -3.57 -6.62
N THR A 15 -3.31 -4.11 -5.54
CA THR A 15 -2.88 -3.31 -4.39
C THR A 15 -1.37 -3.14 -4.41
N THR A 16 -0.88 -1.98 -4.01
CA THR A 16 0.56 -1.70 -3.94
C THR A 16 0.96 -1.27 -2.54
N TYR A 17 2.15 -1.69 -2.11
CA TYR A 17 2.71 -1.41 -0.79
C TYR A 17 4.13 -0.89 -0.96
N GLU A 18 4.39 0.34 -0.52
CA GLU A 18 5.72 0.94 -0.49
C GLU A 18 5.87 1.85 0.73
N PRO A 19 7.08 2.15 1.22
CA PRO A 19 8.32 1.44 0.97
C PRO A 19 8.35 0.13 1.76
N VAL A 20 8.65 -0.98 1.09
CA VAL A 20 8.81 -2.28 1.75
C VAL A 20 10.09 -2.98 1.32
N ARG A 21 10.65 -3.79 2.21
CA ARG A 21 11.54 -4.90 1.83
C ARG A 21 10.63 -6.11 1.57
N PRO A 22 10.57 -6.64 0.34
CA PRO A 22 9.70 -7.77 0.03
C PRO A 22 10.12 -9.01 0.83
N SER A 23 9.14 -9.83 1.23
CA SER A 23 9.36 -11.16 1.81
C SER A 23 8.86 -12.29 0.91
N VAL A 24 8.40 -11.94 -0.29
CA VAL A 24 7.90 -12.84 -1.32
C VAL A 24 8.59 -12.54 -2.65
N GLU A 25 8.65 -13.55 -3.51
CA GLU A 25 9.17 -13.43 -4.87
C GLU A 25 8.04 -13.14 -5.87
N GLU A 26 8.40 -12.64 -7.04
CA GLU A 26 7.44 -12.44 -8.13
C GLU A 26 6.77 -13.76 -8.53
N GLY A 27 5.45 -13.72 -8.76
CA GLY A 27 4.65 -14.89 -9.10
C GLY A 27 4.19 -15.73 -7.89
N ALA A 28 4.57 -15.38 -6.66
CA ALA A 28 4.06 -16.04 -5.46
C ALA A 28 2.55 -15.81 -5.29
N GLU A 29 1.81 -16.90 -5.08
CA GLU A 29 0.42 -16.83 -4.61
C GLU A 29 0.39 -16.57 -3.10
N VAL A 30 -0.45 -15.63 -2.67
CA VAL A 30 -0.56 -15.22 -1.27
C VAL A 30 -2.02 -15.14 -0.84
N GLY A 31 -2.29 -15.52 0.40
CA GLY A 31 -3.58 -15.45 1.06
C GLY A 31 -3.72 -14.23 1.96
N ALA A 32 -4.95 -13.97 2.41
CA ALA A 32 -5.20 -12.96 3.42
C ALA A 32 -4.51 -13.35 4.75
N GLY A 33 -3.69 -12.45 5.29
CA GLY A 33 -2.91 -12.68 6.50
C GLY A 33 -1.43 -13.01 6.26
N ASP A 34 -1.07 -13.35 5.02
CA ASP A 34 0.33 -13.61 4.67
C ASP A 34 1.17 -12.33 4.68
N VAL A 35 2.41 -12.46 5.12
CA VAL A 35 3.37 -11.36 5.14
C VAL A 35 4.02 -11.24 3.76
N VAL A 36 3.75 -10.14 3.07
CA VAL A 36 4.30 -9.85 1.73
C VAL A 36 5.54 -8.94 1.77
N GLY A 37 5.79 -8.28 2.90
CA GLY A 37 6.98 -7.50 3.13
C GLY A 37 6.99 -6.80 4.47
N VAL A 38 8.12 -6.16 4.77
CA VAL A 38 8.32 -5.37 5.99
C VAL A 38 8.55 -3.92 5.60
N VAL A 39 7.86 -2.99 6.26
CA VAL A 39 8.00 -1.54 6.01
C VAL A 39 9.47 -1.15 6.18
N ALA A 40 10.03 -0.55 5.12
CA ALA A 40 11.42 -0.10 5.15
C ALA A 40 11.50 1.29 5.77
N GLU A 41 12.45 1.47 6.70
CA GLU A 41 12.78 2.79 7.23
C GLU A 41 13.32 3.68 6.12
N THR A 42 12.50 4.59 5.63
CA THR A 42 12.91 5.51 4.56
C THR A 42 12.15 6.83 4.69
N GLY A 43 12.90 7.94 4.62
CA GLY A 43 12.35 9.30 4.73
C GLY A 43 11.40 9.67 3.58
N GLY A 44 10.34 10.37 3.92
CA GLY A 44 9.27 10.81 3.01
C GLY A 44 8.31 11.74 3.77
N HIS A 45 7.04 11.76 3.40
CA HIS A 45 6.06 12.64 4.03
C HIS A 45 5.75 12.28 5.51
N CYS A 46 6.17 11.09 5.96
CA CYS A 46 6.03 10.62 7.35
C CYS A 46 7.24 10.96 8.24
N GLY A 47 8.28 11.62 7.71
CA GLY A 47 9.47 11.97 8.48
C GLY A 47 10.16 10.73 9.08
N ALA A 48 10.38 10.76 10.40
CA ALA A 48 11.00 9.66 11.16
C ALA A 48 10.03 8.51 11.53
N SER A 49 8.73 8.65 11.23
CA SER A 49 7.75 7.59 11.50
C SER A 49 7.72 6.57 10.36
N ALA A 50 7.61 5.29 10.70
CA ALA A 50 7.34 4.24 9.73
C ALA A 50 5.89 4.35 9.23
N CYS A 51 5.72 4.42 7.91
CA CYS A 51 4.42 4.39 7.26
C CYS A 51 4.48 3.62 5.95
N VAL A 52 3.35 3.08 5.54
CA VAL A 52 3.18 2.46 4.23
C VAL A 52 2.28 3.35 3.39
N HIS A 53 2.67 3.60 2.15
CA HIS A 53 1.77 4.03 1.09
C HIS A 53 1.04 2.80 0.58
N TRP A 54 -0.27 2.84 0.68
CA TRP A 54 -1.14 1.79 0.18
C TRP A 54 -1.91 2.31 -1.04
N GLY A 55 -1.66 1.70 -2.20
CA GLY A 55 -2.34 2.03 -3.45
C GLY A 55 -3.35 0.97 -3.86
N LEU A 56 -4.35 1.40 -4.63
CA LEU A 56 -5.29 0.52 -5.32
C LEU A 56 -5.40 0.96 -6.78
N LEU A 57 -5.26 0.00 -7.69
CA LEU A 57 -5.32 0.22 -9.13
C LEU A 57 -6.29 -0.75 -9.79
N ARG A 58 -6.91 -0.28 -10.88
CA ARG A 58 -7.54 -1.14 -11.90
C ARG A 58 -6.92 -0.80 -13.24
N GLY A 59 -6.22 -1.76 -13.85
CA GLY A 59 -5.38 -1.46 -15.02
C GLY A 59 -4.37 -0.36 -14.67
N GLY A 60 -4.37 0.74 -15.41
CA GLY A 60 -3.54 1.93 -15.15
C GLY A 60 -4.19 3.03 -14.29
N THR A 61 -5.42 2.82 -13.81
CA THR A 61 -6.18 3.84 -13.08
C THR A 61 -6.06 3.66 -11.58
N TYR A 62 -5.66 4.72 -10.86
CA TYR A 62 -5.69 4.75 -9.40
C TYR A 62 -7.12 4.92 -8.88
N LEU A 63 -7.47 4.12 -7.88
CA LEU A 63 -8.74 4.15 -7.16
C LEU A 63 -8.50 4.50 -5.69
N ASN A 64 -9.57 4.82 -4.96
CA ASN A 64 -9.48 5.02 -3.52
C ASN A 64 -9.28 3.66 -2.81
N PRO A 65 -8.10 3.39 -2.19
CA PRO A 65 -7.84 2.11 -1.52
C PRO A 65 -8.76 1.85 -0.33
N LEU A 66 -9.26 2.91 0.32
CA LEU A 66 -10.20 2.77 1.44
C LEU A 66 -11.54 2.14 1.03
N SER A 67 -11.86 2.11 -0.27
CA SER A 67 -13.07 1.44 -0.78
C SER A 67 -13.06 -0.09 -0.59
N LEU A 68 -11.89 -0.69 -0.32
CA LEU A 68 -11.78 -2.12 0.00
C LEU A 68 -12.03 -2.42 1.48
N LEU A 69 -12.05 -1.40 2.34
CA LEU A 69 -12.20 -1.59 3.77
C LEU A 69 -13.68 -1.62 4.17
N PRO A 70 -14.08 -2.52 5.07
CA PRO A 70 -15.40 -2.45 5.67
C PRO A 70 -15.55 -1.18 6.54
N PRO A 71 -16.77 -0.67 6.75
CA PRO A 71 -17.00 0.61 7.43
C PRO A 71 -16.32 0.74 8.81
N TRP A 72 -16.24 -0.35 9.57
CA TRP A 72 -15.63 -0.36 10.90
C TRP A 72 -14.09 -0.16 10.90
N LEU A 73 -13.42 -0.27 9.74
CA LEU A 73 -11.98 0.00 9.58
C LEU A 73 -11.68 1.42 9.06
N LEU A 74 -12.67 2.16 8.57
CA LEU A 74 -12.46 3.51 8.02
C LEU A 74 -12.11 4.57 9.07
N GLY A 75 -12.31 4.26 10.36
CA GLY A 75 -12.09 5.19 11.47
C GLY A 75 -10.73 5.10 12.17
N ARG A 76 -9.73 4.41 11.62
CA ARG A 76 -8.44 4.19 12.31
C ARG A 76 -7.28 4.95 11.68
N GLY A 77 -6.83 6.00 12.38
CA GLY A 77 -5.55 6.69 12.19
C GLY A 77 -5.54 7.73 11.06
N PRO A 78 -4.69 8.77 11.15
CA PRO A 78 -4.64 9.81 10.13
C PRO A 78 -3.91 9.33 8.87
N SER A 79 -4.53 9.46 7.70
CA SER A 79 -3.79 9.47 6.43
C SER A 79 -2.77 10.60 6.47
N ARG A 80 -1.50 10.29 6.19
CA ARG A 80 -0.46 11.29 6.01
C ARG A 80 -0.36 11.57 4.51
N LEU A 81 -0.40 12.85 4.14
CA LEU A 81 -0.32 13.27 2.75
C LEU A 81 1.05 13.87 2.50
N LEU A 82 1.51 13.78 1.25
CA LEU A 82 2.66 14.57 0.80
C LEU A 82 2.37 16.06 1.05
N PRO A 83 3.33 16.82 1.61
CA PRO A 83 3.19 18.26 1.71
C PRO A 83 2.93 18.85 0.33
N VAL A 84 1.94 19.74 0.22
CA VAL A 84 1.81 20.59 -0.95
C VAL A 84 2.94 21.61 -0.85
N LEU A 85 3.95 21.50 -1.71
CA LEU A 85 5.00 22.50 -1.79
C LEU A 85 4.39 23.77 -2.38
N THR A 86 4.03 24.72 -1.54
CA THR A 86 3.75 26.10 -1.97
C THR A 86 5.08 26.75 -2.28
N GLY A 87 5.26 27.15 -3.55
CA GLY A 87 6.41 27.93 -4.00
C GLY A 87 6.42 29.36 -3.48
#